data_AF-A0A7S1AYB3-F1
#
_entry.id   AF-A0A7S1AYB3-F1
#
_cell.length_a   1.000
_cell.length_b   1.000
_cell.length_c   1.000
_cell.angle_alpha   90.00
_cell.angle_beta   90.00
_cell.angle_gamma   90.00
#
_symmetry.space_group_name_H-M   'P 1'
#
loop_
_entity.id
_entity.type
_entity.pdbx_description
1 polymer ?
#
loop_
_entity_poly.entity_id
_entity_poly.type
_entity_poly.pdbx_seq_one_letter_code
_entity_poly.pdbx_strand_id
1 'polypeptide(L)'
;GNMAVGCRCSCAEGWIGDDCSVHQAPARSCPDCFNGGTSVREVAGGTCRCSCTPGWVGVRCGISRHDQVKRRVAHGFGALTFFLIGLVCTPLVGYIYVVRNPNSLMVESVVRFLRRIQSRLLVGE
;
A
#
# COMPACT_ATOMS: atom_id res chain seq x y z
N GLY A 1 7.77 -18.41 67.95
CA GLY A 1 7.37 -17.83 66.67
C GLY A 1 8.38 -16.79 66.27
N ASN A 2 8.87 -16.85 65.03
CA ASN A 2 9.16 -15.72 64.13
C ASN A 2 9.91 -16.26 62.90
N MET A 3 9.13 -16.44 61.83
CA MET A 3 9.58 -16.72 60.47
C MET A 3 10.36 -15.50 59.97
N ALA A 4 11.61 -15.67 59.54
CA ALA A 4 12.41 -14.60 58.98
C ALA A 4 11.68 -13.99 57.77
N VAL A 5 11.46 -12.67 57.85
CA VAL A 5 10.89 -11.86 56.79
C VAL A 5 11.82 -11.97 55.58
N GLY A 6 11.28 -12.41 54.44
CA GLY A 6 12.04 -12.58 53.20
C GLY A 6 12.80 -11.32 52.83
N CYS A 7 14.13 -11.43 52.73
CA CYS A 7 15.00 -10.36 52.24
C CYS A 7 14.64 -10.08 50.78
N ARG A 8 13.83 -9.05 50.54
CA ARG A 8 13.55 -8.57 49.19
C ARG A 8 14.66 -7.61 48.79
N CYS A 9 15.49 -8.00 47.81
CA CYS A 9 16.54 -7.15 47.27
C CYS A 9 15.94 -5.91 46.59
N SER A 10 16.48 -4.72 46.88
CA SER A 10 16.17 -3.49 46.15
C SER A 10 17.06 -3.43 44.90
N CYS A 11 16.50 -3.77 43.74
CA CYS A 11 17.24 -3.79 42.48
C CYS A 11 17.48 -2.39 41.91
N ALA A 12 18.58 -2.23 41.16
CA ALA A 12 18.88 -1.01 40.41
C ALA A 12 17.87 -0.78 39.28
N GLU A 13 17.75 0.47 38.82
CA GLU A 13 16.79 0.86 37.78
C GLU A 13 17.00 0.02 36.51
N GLY A 14 15.95 -0.68 36.05
CA GLY A 14 16.03 -1.61 34.92
C GLY A 14 16.41 -3.05 35.28
N TRP A 15 16.50 -3.42 36.57
CA TRP A 15 16.74 -4.81 37.02
C TRP A 15 15.59 -5.30 37.91
N ILE A 16 15.19 -6.56 37.74
CA ILE A 16 14.06 -7.22 38.44
C ILE A 16 14.44 -8.67 38.83
N GLY A 17 13.60 -9.31 39.66
CA GLY A 17 13.82 -10.67 40.19
C GLY A 17 14.23 -10.66 41.66
N ASP A 18 14.10 -11.81 42.34
CA ASP A 18 14.41 -11.94 43.77
C ASP A 18 15.91 -11.73 44.08
N ASP A 19 16.76 -11.96 43.08
CA ASP A 19 18.21 -11.77 43.09
C ASP A 19 18.67 -10.63 42.14
N CYS A 20 17.74 -9.86 41.58
CA CYS A 20 18.03 -8.80 40.61
C CYS A 20 18.79 -9.29 39.35
N SER A 21 18.70 -10.57 38.99
CA SER A 21 19.42 -11.13 37.83
C SER A 21 18.77 -10.83 36.47
N VAL A 22 17.52 -10.35 36.47
CA VAL A 22 16.75 -10.14 35.24
C VAL A 22 16.83 -8.67 34.83
N HIS A 23 17.52 -8.38 33.73
CA HIS A 23 17.53 -7.04 33.13
C HIS A 23 16.19 -6.77 32.44
N GLN A 24 15.39 -5.85 33.00
CA GLN A 24 14.17 -5.35 32.39
C GLN A 24 14.54 -4.50 31.18
N ALA A 25 14.36 -5.06 29.98
CA ALA A 25 14.53 -4.30 28.75
C ALA A 25 13.67 -3.03 28.82
N PRO A 26 14.19 -1.86 28.41
CA PRO A 26 13.42 -0.62 28.40
C PRO A 26 12.09 -0.89 27.68
N ALA A 27 11.01 -0.34 28.23
CA ALA A 27 9.73 -0.35 27.56
C ALA A 27 9.89 0.42 26.25
N ARG A 28 10.28 -0.27 25.17
CA ARG A 28 10.11 0.25 23.81
C ARG A 28 8.62 0.56 23.72
N SER A 29 8.28 1.83 23.58
CA SER A 29 6.90 2.25 23.41
C SER A 29 6.36 1.51 22.19
N CYS A 30 5.45 0.56 22.42
CA CYS A 30 4.77 -0.10 21.32
C CYS A 30 3.95 0.97 20.59
N PRO A 31 3.82 0.89 19.25
CA PRO A 31 3.05 1.87 18.50
C PRO A 31 1.59 1.87 18.95
N ASP A 32 0.97 3.05 19.02
CA ASP A 32 -0.46 3.14 19.31
C ASP A 32 -1.25 2.44 18.20
N CYS A 33 -2.17 1.59 18.62
CA CYS A 33 -3.08 0.88 17.74
C CYS A 33 -4.39 1.66 17.62
N PHE A 34 -4.85 1.88 16.39
CA PHE A 34 -6.09 2.60 16.13
C PHE A 34 -7.31 1.68 16.27
N ASN A 35 -8.50 2.28 16.35
CA ASN A 35 -9.80 1.60 16.27
C ASN A 35 -10.00 0.47 17.30
N GLY A 36 -9.51 0.69 18.52
CA GLY A 36 -9.63 -0.27 19.63
C GLY A 36 -8.68 -1.46 19.53
N GLY A 37 -7.65 -1.40 18.67
CA GLY A 37 -6.60 -2.42 18.64
C GLY A 37 -5.77 -2.43 19.93
N THR A 38 -5.23 -3.59 20.29
CA THR A 38 -4.39 -3.75 21.48
C THR A 38 -2.94 -4.01 21.06
N SER A 39 -1.99 -3.32 21.69
CA SER A 39 -0.57 -3.59 21.49
C SER A 39 -0.18 -4.90 22.18
N VAL A 40 0.39 -5.81 21.41
CA VAL A 40 0.88 -7.10 21.90
C VAL A 40 2.39 -7.11 21.72
N ARG A 41 3.11 -7.36 22.81
CA ARG A 41 4.57 -7.46 22.82
C ARG A 41 4.96 -8.92 22.69
N GLU A 42 5.76 -9.25 21.69
CA GLU A 42 6.30 -10.59 21.53
C GLU A 42 7.48 -10.77 22.50
N VAL A 43 7.39 -11.81 23.33
CA VAL A 43 8.38 -12.12 24.38
C VAL A 43 9.72 -12.54 23.74
N ALA A 44 9.68 -13.18 22.58
CA ALA A 44 10.86 -13.52 21.79
C ALA A 44 11.11 -12.44 20.72
N GLY A 45 12.14 -11.61 20.92
CA GLY A 45 12.61 -10.64 19.90
C GLY A 45 12.26 -9.17 20.17
N GLY A 46 11.42 -8.87 21.17
CA GLY A 46 11.13 -7.48 21.57
C GLY A 46 10.38 -6.67 20.50
N THR A 47 9.75 -7.36 19.55
CA THR A 47 8.86 -6.80 18.53
C THR A 47 7.48 -6.53 19.13
N CYS A 48 6.88 -5.39 18.78
CA CYS A 48 5.50 -5.05 19.14
C CYS A 48 4.63 -5.14 17.89
N ARG A 49 3.43 -5.70 18.02
CA ARG A 49 2.42 -5.73 16.97
C ARG A 49 1.06 -5.31 17.50
N CYS A 50 0.21 -4.72 16.66
CA CYS A 50 -1.18 -4.48 17.00
C CYS A 50 -2.05 -5.70 16.70
N SER A 51 -2.82 -6.14 17.71
CA SER A 51 -3.96 -7.04 17.54
C SER A 51 -5.19 -6.19 17.20
N CYS A 52 -5.77 -6.40 16.01
CA CYS A 52 -6.87 -5.59 15.51
C CYS A 52 -8.24 -6.18 15.85
N THR A 53 -9.19 -5.30 16.15
CA THR A 53 -10.60 -5.65 16.33
C THR A 53 -11.23 -6.12 15.01
N PRO A 54 -12.35 -6.87 15.07
CA PRO A 54 -13.10 -7.26 13.88
C PRO A 54 -13.48 -6.04 13.04
N GLY A 55 -13.25 -6.09 11.74
CA GLY A 55 -13.50 -4.99 10.81
C GLY A 55 -12.26 -4.15 10.47
N TRP A 56 -11.16 -4.28 11.22
CA TRP A 56 -9.93 -3.49 11.00
C TRP A 56 -8.73 -4.36 10.67
N VAL A 57 -7.81 -3.81 9.88
CA VAL A 57 -6.57 -4.46 9.42
C VAL A 57 -5.43 -3.44 9.26
N GLY A 58 -4.22 -3.94 8.98
CA GLY A 58 -3.00 -3.14 8.83
C GLY A 58 -2.14 -3.12 10.10
N VAL A 59 -0.90 -2.62 9.97
CA VAL A 59 0.12 -2.67 11.04
C VAL A 59 -0.34 -1.99 12.34
N ARG A 60 -1.13 -0.92 12.21
CA ARG A 60 -1.69 -0.15 13.33
C ARG A 60 -3.22 -0.20 13.40
N CYS A 61 -3.86 -1.16 12.73
CA CYS A 61 -5.32 -1.29 12.68
C CYS A 61 -6.08 -0.06 12.14
N GLY A 62 -5.41 0.77 11.33
CA GLY A 62 -5.98 1.99 10.76
C GLY A 62 -6.80 1.78 9.48
N ILE A 63 -6.84 0.56 8.92
CA ILE A 63 -7.48 0.31 7.64
C ILE A 63 -8.74 -0.52 7.85
N SER A 64 -9.89 -0.02 7.36
CA SER A 64 -11.13 -0.79 7.34
C SER A 64 -11.01 -1.98 6.38
N ARG A 65 -11.44 -3.15 6.84
CA ARG A 65 -11.51 -4.38 6.04
C ARG A 65 -12.43 -4.23 4.83
N HIS A 66 -13.45 -3.39 4.93
CA HIS A 66 -14.35 -3.07 3.82
C HIS A 66 -13.63 -2.28 2.71
N ASP A 67 -12.76 -1.34 3.08
CA ASP A 67 -11.99 -0.54 2.11
C ASP A 67 -10.89 -1.35 1.42
N GLN A 68 -10.38 -2.39 2.09
CA GLN A 68 -9.42 -3.33 1.51
C GLN A 68 -10.06 -4.20 0.41
N VAL A 69 -11.33 -4.58 0.56
CA VAL A 69 -12.07 -5.32 -0.48
C VAL A 69 -12.30 -4.42 -1.70
N LYS A 70 -12.68 -3.15 -1.49
CA LYS A 70 -12.87 -2.18 -2.59
C LYS A 70 -11.61 -1.97 -3.43
N ARG A 71 -10.45 -1.79 -2.78
CA ARG A 71 -9.17 -1.63 -3.50
C ARG A 71 -8.81 -2.82 -4.36
N ARG A 72 -9.09 -4.04 -3.89
CA ARG A 72 -8.80 -5.27 -4.66
C ARG A 72 -9.64 -5.36 -5.94
N VAL A 73 -10.86 -4.83 -5.92
CA VAL A 73 -11.77 -4.84 -7.09
C VAL A 73 -11.46 -3.70 -8.06
N ALA A 74 -11.01 -2.54 -7.57
CA ALA A 74 -10.69 -1.37 -8.41
C ALA A 74 -9.57 -1.65 -9.44
N HIS A 75 -8.56 -2.45 -9.08
CA HIS A 75 -7.44 -2.77 -9.98
C HIS A 75 -7.71 -3.93 -10.94
N GLY A 76 -8.70 -4.81 -10.64
CA GLY A 76 -9.01 -5.97 -11.48
C GLY A 76 -9.92 -5.65 -12.67
N PHE A 77 -10.88 -4.74 -12.49
CA PHE A 77 -11.88 -4.43 -13.52
C PHE A 77 -11.54 -3.15 -14.31
N GLY A 78 -10.79 -2.22 -13.69
CA GLY A 78 -10.43 -0.94 -14.32
C GLY A 78 -9.51 -1.12 -15.53
N ALA A 79 -8.44 -1.90 -15.43
CA ALA A 79 -7.44 -1.98 -16.49
C ALA A 79 -7.99 -2.53 -17.81
N LEU A 80 -8.79 -3.60 -17.76
CA LEU A 80 -9.38 -4.20 -18.96
C LEU A 80 -10.45 -3.30 -19.59
N THR A 81 -11.28 -2.66 -18.77
CA THR A 81 -12.29 -1.72 -19.26
C THR A 81 -11.65 -0.48 -19.89
N PHE A 82 -10.61 0.10 -19.26
CA PHE A 82 -9.84 1.20 -19.86
C PHE A 82 -9.16 0.80 -21.17
N PHE A 83 -8.60 -0.41 -21.26
CA PHE A 83 -7.96 -0.90 -22.47
C PHE A 83 -8.97 -1.10 -23.62
N LEU A 84 -10.12 -1.72 -23.35
CA LEU A 84 -11.17 -1.93 -24.33
C LEU A 84 -11.83 -0.61 -24.78
N ILE A 85 -12.08 0.31 -23.85
CA ILE A 85 -12.57 1.67 -24.16
C ILE A 85 -11.52 2.41 -25.00
N GLY A 86 -10.23 2.27 -24.67
CA GLY A 86 -9.12 2.80 -25.46
C GLY A 86 -9.14 2.28 -26.90
N LEU A 87 -9.25 0.97 -27.09
CA LEU A 87 -9.24 0.33 -28.41
C LEU A 87 -10.43 0.70 -29.30
N VAL A 88 -11.59 1.06 -28.72
CA VAL A 88 -12.82 1.31 -29.50
C VAL A 88 -13.14 2.80 -29.58
N CYS A 89 -13.15 3.50 -28.45
CA CYS A 89 -13.61 4.89 -28.41
C CYS A 89 -12.56 5.87 -28.93
N THR A 90 -11.27 5.66 -28.67
CA THR A 90 -10.23 6.58 -29.14
C THR A 90 -10.10 6.62 -30.67
N PRO A 91 -10.09 5.49 -31.42
CA PRO A 91 -10.07 5.55 -32.87
C PRO A 91 -11.38 6.10 -33.45
N LEU A 92 -12.53 5.81 -32.83
CA LEU A 92 -13.82 6.34 -33.28
C LEU A 92 -13.88 7.87 -33.14
N VAL A 93 -13.51 8.40 -31.99
CA VAL A 93 -13.47 9.86 -31.74
C VAL A 93 -12.42 10.52 -32.63
N GLY A 94 -11.25 9.90 -32.79
CA GLY A 94 -10.21 10.38 -33.69
C GLY A 94 -10.70 10.44 -35.14
N TYR A 95 -11.38 9.39 -35.62
CA TYR A 95 -11.96 9.35 -36.95
C TYR A 95 -13.01 10.44 -37.15
N ILE A 96 -13.95 10.59 -36.22
CA ILE A 96 -14.97 11.64 -36.27
C ILE A 96 -14.33 13.03 -36.30
N TYR A 97 -13.28 13.26 -35.49
CA TYR A 97 -12.54 14.53 -35.47
C TYR A 97 -11.91 14.85 -36.82
N VAL A 98 -11.25 13.86 -37.45
CA VAL A 98 -10.60 14.00 -38.77
C VAL A 98 -11.62 14.28 -39.87
N VAL A 99 -12.74 13.55 -39.90
CA VAL A 99 -13.80 13.74 -40.90
C VAL A 99 -14.46 15.11 -40.76
N ARG A 100 -14.66 15.57 -39.53
CA ARG A 100 -15.30 16.87 -39.26
C ARG A 100 -14.35 18.05 -39.48
N ASN A 101 -13.04 17.85 -39.36
CA ASN A 101 -12.02 18.90 -39.48
C ASN A 101 -10.89 18.49 -40.46
N PRO A 102 -11.18 18.38 -41.77
CA PRO A 102 -10.21 17.89 -42.76
C PRO A 102 -9.00 18.83 -42.93
N ASN A 103 -9.18 20.12 -42.68
CA ASN A 103 -8.15 21.16 -42.84
C ASN A 103 -7.43 21.51 -41.53
N SER A 104 -7.59 20.71 -40.47
CA SER A 104 -6.86 20.93 -39.23
C SER A 104 -5.36 20.70 -39.44
N LEU A 105 -4.53 21.61 -38.92
CA LEU A 105 -3.06 21.54 -38.99
C LEU A 105 -2.50 20.19 -38.47
N MET A 106 -3.22 19.57 -37.52
CA MET A 106 -2.87 18.24 -37.00
C MET A 106 -3.05 17.14 -38.04
N VAL A 107 -4.16 17.16 -38.78
CA VAL A 107 -4.47 16.16 -39.83
C VAL A 107 -3.44 16.27 -40.95
N GLU A 108 -3.11 17.49 -41.36
CA GLU A 108 -2.14 17.72 -42.43
C GLU A 108 -0.73 17.23 -42.05
N SER A 109 -0.32 17.47 -40.81
CA SER A 109 0.97 16.99 -40.27
C SER A 109 1.03 15.48 -40.18
N VAL A 110 -0.04 14.83 -39.71
CA VAL A 110 -0.15 13.35 -39.64
C VAL A 110 -0.11 12.74 -41.04
N VAL A 111 -0.86 13.27 -42.00
CA VAL A 111 -0.87 12.76 -43.38
C VAL A 111 0.50 12.93 -44.03
N ARG A 112 1.17 14.08 -43.87
CA ARG A 112 2.53 14.30 -44.37
C ARG A 112 3.56 13.35 -43.74
N PHE A 113 3.38 13.01 -42.46
CA PHE A 113 4.23 12.04 -41.77
C PHE A 113 3.99 10.61 -42.25
N LEU A 114 2.73 10.18 -42.37
CA LEU A 114 2.36 8.85 -42.88
C LEU A 114 2.84 8.64 -44.33
N ARG A 115 2.71 9.65 -45.19
CA ARG A 115 3.26 9.61 -46.56
C ARG A 115 4.78 9.43 -46.56
N ARG A 116 5.51 10.07 -45.64
CA ARG A 116 6.97 9.90 -45.49
C ARG A 116 7.36 8.49 -45.02
N ILE A 117 6.58 7.90 -44.12
CA ILE A 117 6.79 6.49 -43.69
C ILE A 117 6.52 5.56 -44.87
N GLN A 118 5.40 5.75 -45.57
CA GLN A 118 5.00 4.91 -46.69
C GLN A 118 5.99 5.00 -47.85
N SER A 119 6.56 6.18 -48.13
CA SER A 119 7.61 6.32 -49.14
C SER A 119 8.89 5.58 -48.76
N ARG A 120 9.24 5.49 -47.47
CA ARG A 120 10.41 4.71 -47.02
C ARG A 120 10.16 3.20 -47.11
N LEU A 121 8.96 2.75 -46.72
CA LEU A 121 8.55 1.34 -46.85
C LEU A 121 8.49 0.86 -48.29
N LEU A 122 8.05 1.72 -49.23
CA LEU A 122 7.97 1.38 -50.65
C LEU A 122 9.33 1.36 -51.37
N VAL A 123 10.31 2.12 -50.84
CA VAL A 123 11.67 2.17 -51.41
C VAL A 123 12.57 1.06 -50.86
N GLY A 124 12.15 0.38 -49.79
CA GLY A 124 12.86 -0.77 -49.24
C GLY A 124 14.25 -0.40 -48.72
N GLU A 125 14.30 0.27 -47.56
CA GLU A 125 15.45 0.15 -46.65
C GLU A 125 15.33 -1.15 -45.83
#